data_AF-A0A0G4HVI7-F1
#
_entry.id   AF-A0A0G4HVI7-F1
#
_cell.length_a   1.000
_cell.length_b   1.000
_cell.length_c   1.000
_cell.angle_alpha   90.00
_cell.angle_beta   90.00
_cell.angle_gamma   90.00
#
_symmetry.space_group_name_H-M   'P 1'
#
loop_
_entity.id
_entity.type
_entity.pdbx_description
1 polymer ?
#
loop_
_entity_poly.entity_id
_entity_poly.type
_entity_poly.pdbx_seq_one_letter_code
_entity_poly.pdbx_strand_id
1 'polypeptide(L)'
;MTTLGTISRLSTREEPAALPPYPGTEAPGVVSNYLRHDTSNLHLDPETGVVGDKVIAPSHGSRDRDVLFVDETLIGRLCSEARPTIGQNVTLSNTDVTTWCVGDEILVGACAIVRITSCRKPCPKNNNVHGPGTREAMNANGWGGVFGRVVRGGQVQVGDSVCLLSRPNPEWTCSKVHILLFGNDRSENLSELRTIADLPYLEIPRYKTAALEQIAKLERLKSTHAEQRYSWLSCAFHRLLLLFLVVVGLLQEMLVLVSSPSSTPPEV
;
A
#
# COMPACT_ATOMS: atom_id res chain seq x y z
N MET A 1 -5.22 17.32 23.98
CA MET A 1 -4.31 16.51 23.16
C MET A 1 -4.43 15.08 23.63
N THR A 2 -4.55 14.12 22.71
CA THR A 2 -4.63 12.69 23.04
C THR A 2 -3.23 12.11 23.03
N THR A 3 -2.78 11.53 24.13
CA THR A 3 -1.50 10.81 24.17
C THR A 3 -1.63 9.53 23.36
N LEU A 4 -0.74 9.35 22.37
CA LEU A 4 -0.67 8.15 21.54
C LEU A 4 0.26 7.09 22.15
N GLY A 5 1.33 7.51 22.84
CA GLY A 5 2.29 6.60 23.48
C GLY A 5 3.47 7.34 24.09
N THR A 6 4.49 6.59 24.49
CA THR A 6 5.72 7.11 25.08
C THR A 6 6.94 6.55 24.37
N ILE A 7 7.98 7.35 24.16
CA ILE A 7 9.24 6.90 23.57
C ILE A 7 9.93 5.95 24.54
N SER A 8 10.05 4.67 24.17
CA SER A 8 10.75 3.67 24.97
C SER A 8 12.18 3.41 24.50
N ARG A 9 12.45 3.62 23.21
CA ARG A 9 13.81 3.51 22.65
C ARG A 9 14.01 4.51 21.53
N LEU A 10 15.20 5.11 21.50
CA LEU A 10 15.68 5.89 20.38
C LEU A 10 16.91 5.21 19.82
N SER A 11 17.02 5.18 18.50
CA SER A 11 18.19 4.61 17.85
C SER A 11 18.56 5.38 16.58
N THR A 12 19.87 5.49 16.36
CA THR A 12 20.42 6.09 15.15
C THR A 12 21.32 5.09 14.43
N ARG A 13 21.65 5.40 13.19
CA ARG A 13 22.28 4.45 12.29
C ARG A 13 23.75 4.23 12.65
N GLU A 14 24.18 2.97 12.57
CA GLU A 14 25.59 2.59 12.59
C GLU A 14 26.13 2.45 11.16
N GLU A 15 27.47 2.41 11.05
CA GLU A 15 28.09 1.92 9.82
C GLU A 15 27.61 0.48 9.53
N PRO A 16 27.34 0.12 8.26
CA PRO A 16 26.81 -1.19 7.93
C PRO A 16 27.73 -2.30 8.46
N ALA A 17 27.17 -3.21 9.26
CA ALA A 17 27.91 -4.32 9.84
C ALA A 17 27.24 -5.65 9.48
N ALA A 18 28.03 -6.73 9.55
CA ALA A 18 27.54 -8.08 9.36
C ALA A 18 26.62 -8.45 10.53
N LEU A 19 25.37 -8.78 10.21
CA LEU A 19 24.44 -9.35 11.20
C LEU A 19 24.93 -10.73 11.64
N PRO A 20 24.61 -11.19 12.86
CA PRO A 20 24.84 -12.59 13.21
C PRO A 20 24.11 -13.54 12.23
N PRO A 21 24.39 -14.86 12.21
CA PRO A 21 23.55 -15.83 11.51
C PRO A 21 22.14 -15.89 12.11
N TYR A 22 21.14 -16.24 11.31
CA TYR A 22 19.80 -16.47 11.84
C TYR A 22 19.82 -17.75 12.71
N PRO A 23 19.16 -17.75 13.89
CA PRO A 23 19.15 -18.94 14.77
C PRO A 23 18.70 -20.19 14.00
N GLY A 24 19.53 -21.23 13.97
CA GLY A 24 19.27 -22.47 13.23
C GLY A 24 19.64 -22.43 11.74
N THR A 25 20.42 -21.45 11.27
CA THR A 25 20.99 -21.43 9.91
C THR A 25 22.52 -21.26 9.94
N GLU A 26 23.21 -21.91 9.00
CA GLU A 26 24.66 -21.75 8.78
C GLU A 26 25.01 -20.58 7.84
N ALA A 27 24.01 -19.77 7.46
CA ALA A 27 24.21 -18.71 6.48
C ALA A 27 25.15 -17.61 7.02
N PRO A 28 26.11 -17.11 6.22
CA PRO A 28 26.98 -16.03 6.63
C PRO A 28 26.18 -14.76 6.94
N GLY A 29 26.67 -13.99 7.90
CA GLY A 29 26.08 -12.72 8.32
C GLY A 29 25.85 -11.77 7.15
N VAL A 30 24.63 -11.23 7.03
CA VAL A 30 24.30 -10.25 5.98
C VAL A 30 24.71 -8.86 6.45
N VAL A 31 25.58 -8.19 5.67
CA VAL A 31 25.89 -6.78 5.92
C VAL A 31 24.63 -5.94 5.68
N SER A 32 24.18 -5.27 6.72
CA SER A 32 22.89 -4.57 6.69
C SER A 32 22.97 -3.21 7.37
N ASN A 33 22.11 -2.31 6.91
CA ASN A 33 21.87 -1.00 7.52
C ASN A 33 20.74 -1.04 8.57
N TYR A 34 20.30 -2.25 8.96
CA TYR A 34 19.25 -2.44 9.97
C TYR A 34 19.79 -2.31 11.39
N LEU A 35 21.09 -2.56 11.55
CA LEU A 35 21.77 -2.31 12.82
C LEU A 35 21.78 -0.82 13.10
N ARG A 36 21.40 -0.52 14.34
CA ARG A 36 21.27 0.81 14.90
C ARG A 36 21.71 0.70 16.36
N HIS A 37 22.46 1.68 16.85
CA HIS A 37 22.76 1.77 18.27
C HIS A 37 21.72 2.62 18.98
N ASP A 38 21.49 2.27 20.24
CA ASP A 38 20.63 3.04 21.11
C ASP A 38 21.28 4.38 21.46
N THR A 39 20.45 5.41 21.56
CA THR A 39 20.84 6.75 21.99
C THR A 39 19.83 7.25 23.00
N SER A 40 20.26 8.14 23.90
CA SER A 40 19.36 8.76 24.88
C SER A 40 18.45 9.82 24.24
N ASN A 41 18.87 10.41 23.12
CA ASN A 41 18.16 11.49 22.44
C ASN A 41 18.39 11.50 20.92
N LEU A 42 17.48 12.16 20.20
CA LEU A 42 17.59 12.49 18.79
C LEU A 42 17.28 13.99 18.58
N HIS A 43 17.92 14.58 17.58
CA HIS A 43 17.53 15.89 17.06
C HIS A 43 16.76 15.68 15.76
N LEU A 44 15.50 16.11 15.74
CA LEU A 44 14.66 16.16 14.54
C LEU A 44 14.77 17.54 13.89
N ASP A 45 15.08 17.57 12.60
CA ASP A 45 15.27 18.76 11.80
C ASP A 45 14.36 18.73 10.54
N PRO A 46 13.65 19.83 10.20
CA PRO A 46 12.76 19.85 9.03
C PRO A 46 13.48 19.64 7.68
N GLU A 47 14.76 20.00 7.57
CA GLU A 47 15.57 19.93 6.35
C GLU A 47 16.35 18.63 6.24
N THR A 48 16.77 18.05 7.37
CA THR A 48 17.62 16.85 7.42
C THR A 48 17.05 15.68 8.19
N GLY A 49 15.82 15.76 8.73
CA GLY A 49 15.16 14.65 9.42
C GLY A 49 15.85 14.33 10.73
N VAL A 50 16.13 13.05 11.01
CA VAL A 50 16.97 12.70 12.16
C VAL A 50 18.42 13.11 11.87
N VAL A 51 18.92 14.12 12.58
CA VAL A 51 20.29 14.63 12.41
C VAL A 51 21.31 13.52 12.64
N GLY A 52 22.25 13.36 11.72
CA GLY A 52 23.29 12.33 11.77
C GLY A 52 22.84 10.95 11.28
N ASP A 53 21.54 10.70 11.14
CA ASP A 53 21.07 9.58 10.33
C ASP A 53 21.17 9.99 8.86
N LYS A 54 21.65 9.09 8.01
CA LYS A 54 21.65 9.35 6.57
C LYS A 54 20.19 9.34 6.14
N VAL A 55 19.58 10.53 6.06
CA VAL A 55 18.43 10.73 5.19
C VAL A 55 18.89 10.30 3.82
N ILE A 56 18.39 9.12 3.47
CA ILE A 56 17.99 8.73 2.13
C ILE A 56 18.66 9.62 1.09
N ALA A 57 19.74 9.08 0.49
CA ALA A 57 20.40 9.67 -0.66
C ALA A 57 19.36 10.25 -1.65
N PRO A 58 19.72 11.27 -2.46
CA PRO A 58 18.84 11.88 -3.46
C PRO A 58 18.04 10.87 -4.31
N SER A 59 18.54 9.64 -4.45
CA SER A 59 17.93 8.48 -5.09
C SER A 59 16.58 7.99 -4.53
N HIS A 60 16.09 8.43 -3.37
CA HIS A 60 14.71 8.11 -2.95
C HIS A 60 13.75 9.30 -2.78
N GLY A 61 14.13 10.49 -3.21
CA GLY A 61 13.23 11.48 -3.82
C GLY A 61 12.13 12.15 -2.97
N SER A 62 12.06 11.99 -1.64
CA SER A 62 11.13 12.76 -0.80
C SER A 62 11.54 12.86 0.67
N ARG A 63 11.09 13.95 1.31
CA ARG A 63 11.17 14.24 2.75
C ARG A 63 10.05 13.57 3.56
N ASP A 64 9.28 12.69 2.93
CA ASP A 64 8.14 12.04 3.58
C ASP A 64 8.57 10.91 4.51
N ARG A 65 9.88 10.63 4.62
CA ARG A 65 10.44 9.50 5.37
C ARG A 65 11.63 9.93 6.25
N ASP A 66 11.48 11.07 6.92
CA ASP A 66 12.51 11.67 7.75
C ASP A 66 12.78 10.87 9.03
N VAL A 67 11.74 10.23 9.57
CA VAL A 67 11.78 9.47 10.82
C VAL A 67 10.84 8.26 10.71
N LEU A 68 11.28 7.11 11.22
CA LEU A 68 10.48 5.89 11.30
C LEU A 68 10.08 5.58 12.75
N PHE A 69 8.77 5.48 12.99
CA PHE A 69 8.18 5.05 14.26
C PHE A 69 7.70 3.60 14.18
N VAL A 70 7.94 2.86 15.25
CA VAL A 70 7.47 1.49 15.46
C VAL A 70 7.06 1.34 16.93
N ASP A 71 6.15 0.43 17.24
CA ASP A 71 5.82 0.06 18.62
C ASP A 71 6.46 -1.26 19.07
N GLU A 72 6.54 -1.44 20.38
CA GLU A 72 7.09 -2.65 21.01
C GLU A 72 6.34 -3.92 20.63
N THR A 73 5.02 -3.86 20.43
CA THR A 73 4.22 -5.03 20.03
C THR A 73 4.65 -5.51 18.64
N LEU A 74 4.88 -4.58 17.71
CA LEU A 74 5.37 -4.89 16.37
C LEU A 74 6.80 -5.46 16.40
N ILE A 75 7.69 -4.90 17.22
CA ILE A 75 9.03 -5.46 17.42
C ILE A 75 8.96 -6.88 17.97
N GLY A 76 8.21 -7.10 19.05
CA GLY A 76 8.06 -8.43 19.67
C GLY A 76 7.42 -9.46 18.73
N ARG A 77 6.63 -9.01 17.75
CA ARG A 77 6.03 -9.87 16.73
C ARG A 77 6.99 -10.28 15.63
N LEU A 78 7.86 -9.37 15.18
CA LEU A 78 8.68 -9.57 13.98
C LEU A 78 10.14 -9.92 14.25
N CYS A 79 10.63 -9.58 15.44
CA CYS A 79 12.04 -9.59 15.75
C CYS A 79 12.36 -10.63 16.83
N SER A 80 13.56 -11.22 16.73
CA SER A 80 14.14 -11.94 17.86
C SER A 80 14.80 -10.97 18.83
N GLU A 81 15.02 -11.41 20.07
CA GLU A 81 15.75 -10.62 21.09
C GLU A 81 17.15 -10.21 20.62
N ALA A 82 17.80 -11.04 19.80
CA ALA A 82 19.11 -10.73 19.23
C ALA A 82 19.06 -9.64 18.13
N ARG A 83 17.88 -9.30 17.59
CA ARG A 83 17.71 -8.30 16.52
C ARG A 83 16.42 -7.50 16.69
N PRO A 84 16.25 -6.72 17.78
CA PRO A 84 14.99 -6.04 18.12
C PRO A 84 14.78 -4.75 17.28
N THR A 85 15.01 -4.82 15.97
CA THR A 85 15.02 -3.68 15.07
C THR A 85 14.54 -4.04 13.68
N ILE A 86 13.64 -3.23 13.13
CA ILE A 86 13.32 -3.22 11.70
C ILE A 86 13.91 -1.97 11.01
N GLY A 87 14.88 -1.34 11.67
CA GLY A 87 15.56 -0.12 11.22
C GLY A 87 14.81 1.17 11.57
N GLN A 88 14.03 1.18 12.66
CA GLN A 88 13.30 2.34 13.17
C GLN A 88 14.19 3.35 13.88
N ASN A 89 13.76 4.61 13.92
CA ASN A 89 14.43 5.64 14.72
C ASN A 89 13.83 5.72 16.13
N VAL A 90 12.51 5.60 16.22
CA VAL A 90 11.74 5.75 17.44
C VAL A 90 10.94 4.48 17.69
N THR A 91 11.17 3.84 18.83
CA THR A 91 10.30 2.79 19.37
C THR A 91 9.38 3.40 20.43
N LEU A 92 8.10 3.08 20.36
CA LEU A 92 7.07 3.55 21.29
C LEU A 92 6.48 2.40 22.12
N SER A 93 6.17 2.69 23.37
CA SER A 93 5.37 1.84 24.24
C SER A 93 3.93 2.34 24.36
N ASN A 94 3.03 1.44 24.75
CA ASN A 94 1.61 1.74 25.00
C ASN A 94 0.87 2.36 23.80
N THR A 95 1.27 2.00 22.58
CA THR A 95 0.65 2.46 21.34
C THR A 95 0.51 1.31 20.35
N ASP A 96 -0.42 1.47 19.42
CA ASP A 96 -0.48 0.66 18.20
C ASP A 96 -0.31 1.59 16.99
N VAL A 97 0.89 1.59 16.39
CA VAL A 97 1.18 2.48 15.25
C VAL A 97 0.40 2.10 13.99
N THR A 98 -0.19 0.91 13.92
CA THR A 98 -1.01 0.50 12.77
C THR A 98 -2.35 1.24 12.70
N THR A 99 -2.74 1.87 13.81
CA THR A 99 -3.94 2.72 13.91
C THR A 99 -3.68 4.17 13.47
N TRP A 100 -2.42 4.55 13.22
CA TRP A 100 -2.08 5.92 12.87
C TRP A 100 -2.43 6.22 11.43
N CYS A 101 -2.97 7.41 11.20
CA CYS A 101 -3.53 7.81 9.91
C CYS A 101 -2.56 8.62 9.07
N VAL A 102 -2.71 8.50 7.75
CA VAL A 102 -2.01 9.37 6.81
C VAL A 102 -2.37 10.82 7.15
N GLY A 103 -1.36 11.68 7.31
CA GLY A 103 -1.52 13.08 7.64
C GLY A 103 -1.73 13.38 9.12
N ASP A 104 -1.76 12.38 10.02
CA ASP A 104 -1.75 12.63 11.47
C ASP A 104 -0.58 13.57 11.79
N GLU A 105 -0.85 14.67 12.48
CA GLU A 105 0.20 15.53 13.05
C GLU A 105 0.36 15.17 14.52
N ILE A 106 1.59 14.86 14.90
CA ILE A 106 1.93 14.44 16.25
C ILE A 106 2.97 15.40 16.84
N LEU A 107 2.77 15.74 18.11
CA LEU A 107 3.79 16.34 18.95
C LEU A 107 4.64 15.22 19.55
N VAL A 108 5.94 15.30 19.36
CA VAL A 108 6.92 14.34 19.88
C VAL A 108 7.79 15.08 20.90
N GLY A 109 7.74 14.65 22.16
CA GLY A 109 8.40 15.36 23.24
C GLY A 109 7.82 16.75 23.46
N ALA A 110 8.68 17.72 23.78
CA ALA A 110 8.23 19.05 24.18
C ALA A 110 7.82 19.94 22.99
N CYS A 111 8.46 19.81 21.83
CA CYS A 111 8.30 20.79 20.74
C CYS A 111 8.31 20.25 19.30
N ALA A 112 8.83 19.05 19.05
CA ALA A 112 8.95 18.55 17.68
C ALA A 112 7.56 18.17 17.12
N ILE A 113 7.26 18.61 15.89
CA ILE A 113 6.02 18.22 15.20
C ILE A 113 6.40 17.36 14.00
N VAL A 114 5.80 16.18 13.93
CA VAL A 114 5.98 15.24 12.83
C VAL A 114 4.63 14.95 12.20
N ARG A 115 4.58 14.92 10.87
CA ARG A 115 3.40 14.52 10.11
C ARG A 115 3.59 13.12 9.57
N ILE A 116 2.65 12.22 9.86
CA ILE A 116 2.67 10.84 9.38
C ILE A 116 2.31 10.79 7.90
N THR A 117 3.03 10.01 7.11
CA THR A 117 2.94 10.05 5.64
C THR A 117 2.61 8.70 5.02
N SER A 118 3.16 7.61 5.54
CA SER A 118 2.97 6.26 5.02
C SER A 118 3.41 5.17 5.99
N CYS A 119 3.00 3.94 5.70
CA CYS A 119 3.58 2.77 6.34
C CYS A 119 4.92 2.42 5.67
N ARG A 120 5.87 1.90 6.42
CA ARG A 120 7.14 1.43 5.83
C ARG A 120 6.87 0.21 4.96
N LYS A 121 7.10 0.35 3.65
CA LYS A 121 7.06 -0.79 2.73
C LYS A 121 8.16 -1.82 3.05
N PRO A 122 7.80 -3.09 3.35
CA PRO A 122 8.75 -4.19 3.52
C PRO A 122 9.63 -4.39 2.28
N CYS A 123 10.88 -4.79 2.49
CA CYS A 123 11.83 -5.09 1.41
C CYS A 123 12.43 -6.50 1.54
N PRO A 124 13.06 -7.06 0.49
CA PRO A 124 13.67 -8.39 0.55
C PRO A 124 14.66 -8.57 1.71
N LYS A 125 15.33 -7.48 2.16
CA LYS A 125 16.25 -7.53 3.30
C LYS A 125 15.55 -7.94 4.60
N ASN A 126 14.24 -7.74 4.76
CA ASN A 126 13.52 -8.20 5.94
C ASN A 126 13.61 -9.73 6.09
N ASN A 127 13.50 -10.48 4.99
CA ASN A 127 13.64 -11.94 5.05
C ASN A 127 15.06 -12.35 5.43
N ASN A 128 16.05 -11.62 4.93
CA ASN A 128 17.46 -11.86 5.24
C ASN A 128 17.78 -11.54 6.72
N VAL A 129 17.12 -10.54 7.30
CA VAL A 129 17.37 -10.08 8.68
C VAL A 129 16.57 -10.89 9.69
N HIS A 130 15.33 -11.25 9.38
CA HIS A 130 14.36 -11.78 10.35
C HIS A 130 13.86 -13.20 10.03
N GLY A 131 14.27 -13.76 8.90
CA GLY A 131 13.90 -15.12 8.48
C GLY A 131 12.92 -15.15 7.30
N PRO A 132 12.80 -16.29 6.60
CA PRO A 132 11.86 -16.45 5.49
C PRO A 132 10.41 -16.18 5.92
N GLY A 133 9.63 -15.49 5.09
CA GLY A 133 8.21 -15.21 5.36
C GLY A 133 7.94 -13.90 6.10
N THR A 134 8.94 -13.26 6.73
CA THR A 134 8.73 -12.01 7.47
C THR A 134 8.21 -10.90 6.57
N ARG A 135 8.81 -10.70 5.39
CA ARG A 135 8.41 -9.67 4.42
C ARG A 135 6.97 -9.89 3.94
N GLU A 136 6.61 -11.14 3.69
CA GLU A 136 5.28 -11.54 3.24
C GLU A 136 4.25 -11.23 4.33
N ALA A 137 4.54 -11.61 5.58
CA ALA A 137 3.69 -11.29 6.73
C ALA A 137 3.54 -9.78 6.94
N MET A 138 4.64 -9.02 6.84
CA MET A 138 4.60 -7.56 6.97
C MET A 138 3.77 -6.91 5.86
N ASN A 139 3.88 -7.38 4.61
CA ASN A 139 3.09 -6.87 3.48
C ASN A 139 1.60 -7.16 3.67
N ALA A 140 1.25 -8.38 4.05
CA ALA A 140 -0.14 -8.81 4.19
C ALA A 140 -0.87 -8.06 5.31
N ASN A 141 -0.17 -7.69 6.38
CA ASN A 141 -0.78 -7.09 7.57
C ASN A 141 -0.43 -5.60 7.78
N GLY A 142 0.37 -5.00 6.90
CA GLY A 142 0.83 -3.62 7.07
C GLY A 142 1.71 -3.40 8.31
N TRP A 143 2.48 -4.41 8.72
CA TRP A 143 3.37 -4.37 9.90
C TRP A 143 4.74 -3.75 9.57
N GLY A 144 4.74 -2.53 9.05
CA GLY A 144 5.98 -1.81 8.71
C GLY A 144 6.46 -0.81 9.77
N GLY A 145 5.57 -0.41 10.68
CA GLY A 145 5.68 0.91 11.31
C GLY A 145 5.30 2.03 10.36
N VAL A 146 5.44 3.28 10.81
CA VAL A 146 5.01 4.47 10.05
C VAL A 146 6.15 5.46 9.88
N PHE A 147 6.30 5.97 8.66
CA PHE A 147 7.16 7.09 8.36
C PHE A 147 6.47 8.41 8.68
N GLY A 148 7.27 9.39 9.08
CA GLY A 148 6.84 10.77 9.23
C GLY A 148 7.83 11.76 8.64
N ARG A 149 7.31 12.92 8.26
CA ARG A 149 8.04 14.12 7.86
C ARG A 149 8.15 15.07 9.03
N VAL A 150 9.34 15.61 9.28
CA VAL A 150 9.52 16.62 10.32
C VAL A 150 8.94 17.94 9.81
N VAL A 151 7.91 18.45 10.50
CA VAL A 151 7.26 19.74 10.20
C VAL A 151 7.89 20.86 11.02
N ARG A 152 8.17 20.58 12.29
CA ARG A 152 8.89 21.47 13.20
C ARG A 152 9.94 20.66 13.94
N GLY A 153 11.18 21.15 13.91
CA GLY A 153 12.30 20.50 14.57
C GLY A 153 12.24 20.56 16.10
N GLY A 154 13.08 19.77 16.75
CA GLY A 154 13.19 19.71 18.20
C GLY A 154 14.05 18.54 18.67
N GLN A 155 14.50 18.63 19.91
CA GLN A 155 15.12 17.50 20.59
C GLN A 155 14.05 16.59 21.18
N VAL A 156 14.26 15.29 21.06
CA VAL A 156 13.40 14.25 21.64
C VAL A 156 14.27 13.26 22.40
N GLN A 157 13.77 12.73 23.50
CA GLN A 157 14.50 11.81 24.37
C GLN A 157 13.64 10.63 24.80
N VAL A 158 14.29 9.57 25.28
CA VAL A 158 13.58 8.42 25.87
C VAL A 158 12.73 8.91 27.06
N GLY A 159 11.50 8.43 27.17
CA GLY A 159 10.51 8.84 28.17
C GLY A 159 9.59 9.97 27.72
N ASP A 160 9.88 10.64 26.61
CA ASP A 160 9.00 11.67 26.07
C ASP A 160 7.66 11.11 25.59
N SER A 161 6.58 11.85 25.82
CA SER A 161 5.25 11.52 25.29
C SER A 161 5.13 11.86 23.80
N VAL A 162 4.32 11.08 23.09
CA VAL A 162 3.83 11.39 21.75
C VAL A 162 2.34 11.67 21.81
N CYS A 163 1.92 12.83 21.30
CA CYS A 163 0.54 13.31 21.40
C CYS A 163 -0.03 13.65 20.02
N LEU A 164 -1.26 13.24 19.75
CA LEU A 164 -1.98 13.62 18.54
C LEU A 164 -2.42 15.09 18.61
N LEU A 165 -2.07 15.85 17.56
CA LEU A 165 -2.47 17.24 17.35
C LEU A 165 -3.66 17.34 16.41
N SER A 166 -3.58 16.67 15.26
CA SER A 166 -4.63 16.67 14.24
C SER A 166 -4.68 15.34 13.48
N ARG A 167 -5.86 14.98 12.98
CA ARG A 167 -6.12 13.76 12.20
C ARG A 167 -6.98 14.09 10.98
N PRO A 168 -6.37 14.52 9.87
CA PRO A 168 -7.12 14.95 8.69
C PRO A 168 -7.80 13.78 7.95
N ASN A 169 -7.25 12.56 8.02
CA ASN A 169 -7.75 11.40 7.27
C ASN A 169 -8.11 10.22 8.20
N PRO A 170 -9.11 10.35 9.08
CA PRO A 170 -9.38 9.37 10.15
C PRO A 170 -9.73 7.95 9.67
N GLU A 171 -10.20 7.80 8.43
CA GLU A 171 -10.57 6.50 7.86
C GLU A 171 -9.41 5.76 7.17
N TRP A 172 -8.24 6.40 7.11
CA TRP A 172 -7.11 5.99 6.27
C TRP A 172 -5.85 5.78 7.11
N THR A 173 -5.84 4.69 7.87
CA THR A 173 -4.62 4.26 8.56
C THR A 173 -3.52 3.93 7.55
N CYS A 174 -2.27 4.23 7.89
CA CYS A 174 -1.13 3.93 7.03
C CYS A 174 -1.03 2.43 6.71
N SER A 175 -1.36 1.56 7.67
CA SER A 175 -1.41 0.11 7.47
C SER A 175 -2.53 -0.31 6.52
N LYS A 176 -3.74 0.25 6.64
CA LYS A 176 -4.85 0.00 5.70
C LYS A 176 -4.47 0.41 4.28
N VAL A 177 -3.95 1.63 4.11
CA VAL A 177 -3.49 2.12 2.80
C VAL A 177 -2.40 1.22 2.22
N HIS A 178 -1.47 0.73 3.05
CA HIS A 178 -0.45 -0.22 2.61
C HIS A 178 -1.05 -1.53 2.09
N ILE A 179 -1.97 -2.14 2.85
CA ILE A 179 -2.59 -3.42 2.48
C ILE A 179 -3.34 -3.28 1.15
N LEU A 180 -4.15 -2.24 1.00
CA LEU A 180 -4.93 -2.00 -0.22
C LEU A 180 -4.06 -1.79 -1.46
N LEU A 181 -2.85 -1.24 -1.31
CA LEU A 181 -1.94 -1.00 -2.44
C LEU A 181 -0.95 -2.13 -2.71
N PHE A 182 -0.46 -2.81 -1.67
CA PHE A 182 0.71 -3.70 -1.73
C PHE A 182 0.52 -5.06 -1.06
N GLY A 183 -0.54 -5.24 -0.27
CA GLY A 183 -0.86 -6.49 0.41
C GLY A 183 -1.35 -7.57 -0.55
N ASN A 184 -1.84 -8.68 0.01
CA ASN A 184 -2.48 -9.74 -0.78
C ASN A 184 -3.90 -9.34 -1.21
N ASP A 185 -4.61 -8.62 -0.34
CA ASP A 185 -5.98 -8.14 -0.57
C ASP A 185 -5.97 -6.71 -1.15
N ARG A 186 -5.40 -6.56 -2.35
CA ARG A 186 -5.34 -5.26 -3.02
C ARG A 186 -6.72 -4.79 -3.42
N SER A 187 -6.93 -3.48 -3.38
CA SER A 187 -8.20 -2.90 -3.79
C SER A 187 -8.44 -3.07 -5.29
N GLU A 188 -9.61 -3.57 -5.64
CA GLU A 188 -10.15 -3.53 -7.01
C GLU A 188 -11.20 -2.42 -7.18
N ASN A 189 -11.40 -1.61 -6.14
CA ASN A 189 -12.37 -0.52 -6.13
C ASN A 189 -11.72 0.79 -6.61
N LEU A 190 -12.09 1.23 -7.82
CA LEU A 190 -11.59 2.47 -8.40
C LEU A 190 -11.86 3.71 -7.55
N SER A 191 -13.02 3.80 -6.89
CA SER A 191 -13.35 4.95 -6.04
C SER A 191 -12.44 5.00 -4.81
N GLU A 192 -12.16 3.84 -4.24
CA GLU A 192 -11.27 3.69 -3.10
C GLU A 192 -9.84 4.10 -3.47
N LEU A 193 -9.32 3.59 -4.59
CA LEU A 193 -7.98 3.91 -5.07
C LEU A 193 -7.83 5.38 -5.45
N ARG A 194 -8.85 6.01 -6.05
CA ARG A 194 -8.86 7.45 -6.32
C ARG A 194 -8.81 8.26 -5.04
N THR A 195 -9.60 7.87 -4.03
CA THR A 195 -9.55 8.49 -2.71
C THR A 195 -8.14 8.40 -2.12
N ILE A 196 -7.51 7.23 -2.18
CA ILE A 196 -6.12 7.04 -1.73
C ILE A 196 -5.15 7.96 -2.49
N ALA A 197 -5.24 8.03 -3.82
CA ALA A 197 -4.36 8.85 -4.65
C ALA A 197 -4.44 10.36 -4.32
N ASP A 198 -5.61 10.80 -3.85
CA ASP A 198 -5.91 12.18 -3.50
C ASP A 198 -5.75 12.49 -2.01
N LEU A 199 -5.38 11.50 -1.18
CA LEU A 199 -5.18 11.72 0.26
C LEU A 199 -4.16 12.83 0.52
N PRO A 200 -4.53 13.88 1.27
CA PRO A 200 -3.58 14.87 1.75
C PRO A 200 -2.44 14.19 2.52
N TYR A 201 -1.21 14.59 2.21
CA TYR A 201 0.03 14.16 2.89
C TYR A 201 0.48 12.71 2.68
N LEU A 202 -0.16 11.97 1.76
CA LEU A 202 0.32 10.64 1.38
C LEU A 202 1.72 10.71 0.74
N GLU A 203 2.60 9.81 1.16
CA GLU A 203 3.99 9.73 0.69
C GLU A 203 4.12 9.73 -0.84
N ILE A 204 4.97 10.62 -1.34
CA ILE A 204 5.42 10.68 -2.73
C ILE A 204 6.87 10.16 -2.81
N PRO A 205 7.30 9.53 -3.92
CA PRO A 205 6.47 9.08 -5.04
C PRO A 205 5.78 7.72 -4.78
N ARG A 206 6.29 6.90 -3.85
CA ARG A 206 5.99 5.46 -3.84
C ARG A 206 4.50 5.11 -3.72
N TYR A 207 3.80 5.72 -2.77
CA TYR A 207 2.41 5.40 -2.52
C TYR A 207 1.49 6.02 -3.55
N LYS A 208 1.69 7.30 -3.86
CA LYS A 208 0.87 8.00 -4.86
C LYS A 208 1.00 7.39 -6.25
N THR A 209 2.22 7.06 -6.69
CA THR A 209 2.45 6.38 -7.98
C THR A 209 1.78 5.00 -8.00
N ALA A 210 1.90 4.21 -6.92
CA ALA A 210 1.29 2.88 -6.87
C ALA A 210 -0.24 2.91 -6.93
N ALA A 211 -0.89 3.94 -6.36
CA ALA A 211 -2.33 4.14 -6.47
C ALA A 211 -2.73 4.47 -7.91
N LEU A 212 -2.03 5.42 -8.54
CA LEU A 212 -2.28 5.84 -9.93
C LEU A 212 -2.07 4.69 -10.94
N GLU A 213 -1.02 3.89 -10.77
CA GLU A 213 -0.76 2.72 -11.61
C GLU A 213 -1.89 1.68 -11.51
N GLN A 214 -2.44 1.48 -10.31
CA GLN A 214 -3.57 0.57 -10.10
C GLN A 214 -4.86 1.07 -10.73
N ILE A 215 -5.15 2.38 -10.59
CA ILE A 215 -6.28 3.03 -11.25
C ILE A 215 -6.17 2.81 -12.76
N ALA A 216 -5.03 3.15 -13.35
CA ALA A 216 -4.79 3.00 -14.79
C ALA A 216 -4.94 1.54 -15.24
N LYS A 217 -4.45 0.57 -14.45
CA LYS A 217 -4.60 -0.85 -14.73
C LYS A 217 -6.08 -1.26 -14.73
N LEU A 218 -6.84 -0.89 -13.71
CA LEU A 218 -8.26 -1.26 -13.57
C LEU A 218 -9.15 -0.59 -14.62
N GLU A 219 -8.87 0.66 -14.99
CA GLU A 219 -9.58 1.36 -16.07
C GLU A 219 -9.39 0.65 -17.41
N ARG A 220 -8.15 0.25 -17.73
CA ARG A 220 -7.86 -0.57 -18.93
C ARG A 220 -8.58 -1.91 -18.91
N LEU A 221 -8.65 -2.58 -17.77
CA LEU A 221 -9.39 -3.85 -17.67
C LEU A 221 -10.89 -3.65 -17.91
N LYS A 222 -11.49 -2.60 -17.34
CA LYS A 222 -12.91 -2.28 -17.53
C LYS A 222 -13.23 -1.91 -18.96
N SER A 223 -12.38 -1.15 -19.66
CA SER A 223 -12.58 -0.81 -21.06
C SER A 223 -12.54 -2.06 -21.95
N THR A 224 -11.55 -2.94 -21.74
CA THR A 224 -11.44 -4.22 -22.49
C THR A 224 -12.67 -5.10 -22.29
N HIS A 225 -13.17 -5.22 -21.05
CA HIS A 225 -14.40 -5.97 -20.79
C HIS A 225 -15.64 -5.35 -21.44
N ALA A 226 -15.73 -4.02 -21.49
CA ALA A 226 -16.82 -3.33 -22.19
C ALA A 226 -16.76 -3.61 -23.70
N GLU A 227 -15.59 -3.47 -24.32
CA GLU A 227 -15.37 -3.77 -25.74
C GLU A 227 -15.73 -5.22 -26.08
N GLN A 228 -15.31 -6.19 -25.27
CA GLN A 228 -15.66 -7.60 -25.45
C GLN A 228 -17.17 -7.83 -25.34
N ARG A 229 -17.86 -7.19 -24.38
CA ARG A 229 -19.32 -7.29 -24.24
C ARG A 229 -20.03 -6.69 -25.46
N TYR A 230 -19.60 -5.55 -25.97
CA TYR A 230 -20.15 -4.94 -27.18
C TYR A 230 -19.92 -5.82 -28.41
N SER A 231 -18.72 -6.37 -28.59
CA SER A 231 -18.40 -7.30 -29.67
C SER A 231 -19.30 -8.54 -29.64
N TRP A 232 -19.49 -9.12 -28.45
CA TRP A 232 -20.38 -10.28 -28.27
C TRP A 232 -21.84 -9.95 -28.56
N LEU A 233 -22.37 -8.82 -28.04
CA LEU A 233 -23.74 -8.37 -28.30
C LEU A 233 -23.96 -8.10 -29.79
N SER A 234 -22.99 -7.49 -30.46
CA SER A 234 -23.05 -7.26 -31.91
C SER A 234 -23.08 -8.57 -32.70
N CYS A 235 -22.24 -9.55 -32.35
CA CYS A 235 -22.25 -10.87 -32.96
C CYS A 235 -23.57 -11.63 -32.72
N ALA A 236 -24.11 -11.57 -31.50
CA ALA A 236 -25.38 -12.19 -31.15
C ALA A 236 -26.55 -11.55 -31.92
N PHE A 237 -26.58 -10.22 -32.00
CA PHE A 237 -27.57 -9.48 -32.78
C PHE A 237 -27.50 -9.83 -34.27
N HIS A 238 -26.30 -9.92 -34.85
CA HIS A 238 -26.13 -10.29 -36.26
C HIS A 238 -26.64 -11.71 -36.55
N ARG A 239 -26.39 -12.67 -35.64
CA ARG A 239 -26.93 -14.05 -35.77
C ARG A 239 -28.45 -14.08 -35.65
N LEU A 240 -29.02 -13.36 -34.70
CA LEU A 240 -30.49 -13.24 -34.53
C LEU A 240 -31.14 -12.59 -35.76
N LEU A 241 -30.53 -11.54 -36.32
CA LEU A 241 -31.00 -10.89 -37.54
C LEU A 241 -30.98 -11.83 -38.74
N LEU A 242 -29.90 -12.60 -38.92
CA LEU A 242 -29.82 -13.62 -39.99
C LEU A 242 -30.89 -14.70 -39.82
N LEU A 243 -31.08 -15.22 -38.61
CA LEU A 243 -32.16 -16.18 -38.29
C LEU A 243 -33.55 -15.60 -38.61
N PHE A 244 -33.80 -14.34 -38.23
CA PHE A 244 -35.05 -13.66 -38.53
C PHE A 244 -35.30 -13.55 -40.04
N LEU A 245 -34.29 -13.14 -40.82
CA LEU A 245 -34.40 -13.03 -42.27
C LEU A 245 -34.67 -14.39 -42.94
N VAL A 246 -34.04 -15.48 -42.46
CA VAL A 246 -34.31 -16.84 -42.94
C VAL A 246 -35.77 -17.24 -42.65
N VAL A 247 -36.28 -16.98 -41.45
CA VAL A 247 -37.67 -17.28 -41.09
C VAL A 247 -38.65 -16.48 -41.95
N VAL A 248 -38.40 -15.19 -42.17
CA VAL A 248 -39.24 -14.35 -43.05
C VAL A 248 -39.24 -14.89 -44.48
N GLY A 249 -38.09 -15.30 -45.01
CA GLY A 249 -37.99 -15.91 -46.34
C GLY A 249 -38.80 -17.20 -46.46
N LEU A 250 -38.69 -18.11 -45.49
CA LEU A 250 -39.48 -19.35 -45.45
C LEU A 250 -40.99 -19.08 -45.38
N LEU A 251 -41.42 -18.10 -44.59
CA LEU A 251 -42.82 -17.70 -44.50
C LEU A 251 -43.35 -17.14 -45.83
N GLN A 252 -42.53 -16.36 -46.56
CA GLN A 252 -42.89 -15.86 -47.89
C GLN A 252 -43.03 -17.00 -48.90
N GLU A 253 -42.13 -17.97 -48.92
CA GLU A 253 -42.24 -19.16 -49.80
C GLU A 253 -43.49 -19.98 -49.49
N MET A 254 -43.79 -20.22 -48.21
CA MET A 254 -45.03 -20.91 -47.81
C MET A 254 -46.28 -20.16 -48.26
N LEU A 255 -46.30 -18.82 -48.18
CA LEU A 255 -47.43 -18.02 -48.64
C LEU A 255 -47.65 -18.18 -50.16
N VAL A 256 -46.57 -18.23 -50.94
CA VAL A 256 -46.63 -18.44 -52.40
C VAL A 256 -47.15 -19.84 -52.73
N LEU A 257 -46.71 -20.87 -52.01
CA LEU A 257 -47.19 -22.24 -52.18
C LEU A 257 -48.68 -22.39 -51.87
N VAL A 258 -49.17 -21.75 -50.81
CA VAL A 258 -50.60 -21.76 -50.44
C VAL A 258 -51.46 -20.95 -51.42
N SER A 259 -50.87 -19.97 -52.12
CA SER A 259 -51.58 -19.11 -53.08
C SER A 259 -51.58 -19.66 -54.51
N SER A 260 -50.96 -20.82 -54.76
CA SER A 260 -50.88 -21.42 -56.10
C SER A 260 -52.21 -22.11 -56.47
N PRO A 261 -52.90 -21.70 -57.55
CA PRO A 261 -54.20 -22.27 -57.93
C PRO A 261 -54.03 -23.69 -58.46
N SER A 262 -54.91 -24.61 -58.05
CA SER A 262 -54.91 -26.00 -58.51
C SER A 262 -55.19 -26.08 -60.00
N SER A 263 -54.24 -26.58 -60.79
CA SER A 263 -54.43 -26.85 -62.20
C SER A 263 -55.39 -28.02 -62.40
N THR A 264 -56.58 -27.75 -62.94
CA THR A 264 -57.49 -28.77 -63.46
C THR A 264 -56.87 -29.43 -64.70
N PRO A 265 -56.90 -30.78 -64.83
CA PRO A 265 -56.34 -31.47 -65.97
C PRO A 265 -57.20 -31.29 -67.23
N PRO A 266 -56.61 -31.37 -68.44
CA PRO A 266 -57.33 -31.14 -69.69
C PRO A 266 -58.21 -32.34 -70.04
N GLU A 267 -59.45 -32.06 -70.46
CA GLU A 267 -60.35 -33.04 -71.07
C GLU A 267 -59.92 -33.37 -72.51
N VAL A 268 -60.17 -34.63 -72.88
CA VAL A 268 -59.79 -35.35 -74.11
C VAL A 268 -60.48 -34.81 -75.35
#